data_AF-A0A379UXU5-F1
#
_entry.id   AF-A0A379UXU5-F1
#
_cell.length_a   1.000
_cell.length_b   1.000
_cell.length_c   1.000
_cell.angle_alpha   90.00
_cell.angle_beta   90.00
_cell.angle_gamma   90.00
#
_symmetry.space_group_name_H-M   'P 1'
#
loop_
_entity.id
_entity.type
_entity.pdbx_description
1 polymer ?
#
loop_
_entity_poly.entity_id
_entity_poly.type
_entity_poly.pdbx_seq_one_letter_code
_entity_poly.pdbx_strand_id
1 'polypeptide(L)' 'MTKKIVAVTACPTGVAHTFMAAEALEIEARKRGDWIKVETRGSVGRRTR' A
#
# COMPACT_ATOMS: atom_id res chain seq x y z
N MET A 1 -1.77 20.25 -7.34
CA MET A 1 -0.73 20.02 -6.30
C MET A 1 -0.60 18.51 -6.13
N THR A 2 0.56 17.93 -6.45
CA THR A 2 0.82 16.49 -6.28
C THR A 2 1.18 16.22 -4.82
N LYS A 3 0.36 15.45 -4.11
CA LYS A 3 0.64 15.05 -2.73
C LYS A 3 1.61 13.87 -2.72
N LYS A 4 2.53 13.88 -1.77
CA LYS A 4 3.40 12.72 -1.49
C LYS A 4 2.84 11.97 -0.30
N ILE A 5 2.39 10.75 -0.53
CA ILE A 5 1.71 9.91 0.44
C ILE A 5 2.60 8.69 0.73
N VAL A 6 2.70 8.33 2.01
CA VAL A 6 3.35 7.10 2.45
C VAL A 6 2.35 6.32 3.28
N ALA A 7 2.19 5.03 2.98
CA ALA A 7 1.26 4.16 3.67
C ALA A 7 1.93 2.84 4.06
N VAL A 8 1.42 2.22 5.12
CA VAL A 8 1.80 0.87 5.53
C VAL A 8 0.53 0.04 5.63
N THR A 9 0.51 -1.11 4.97
CA THR A 9 -0.59 -2.07 5.09
C THR A 9 -0.13 -3.25 5.93
N ALA A 10 -0.96 -3.68 6.87
CA ALA A 10 -0.69 -4.85 7.70
C ALA A 10 -2.01 -5.50 8.10
N CYS A 11 -2.17 -6.79 7.81
CA CYS A 11 -3.28 -7.60 8.29
C CYS A 11 -2.72 -8.72 9.18
N PRO A 12 -3.16 -8.83 10.46
CA PRO A 12 -2.61 -9.81 11.41
C PRO A 12 -2.99 -11.24 11.05
N THR A 13 -4.11 -11.45 10.34
CA THR A 13 -4.65 -12.77 10.00
C THR A 13 -3.97 -13.37 8.75
N GLY A 14 -3.37 -12.55 7.89
CA GLY A 14 -2.73 -13.04 6.67
C GLY A 14 -2.31 -11.95 5.67
N VAL A 15 -1.79 -12.38 4.53
CA VAL A 15 -1.20 -11.47 3.54
C VAL A 15 -2.19 -10.95 2.49
N ALA A 16 -3.35 -11.61 2.32
CA ALA A 16 -4.34 -11.27 1.29
C ALA A 16 -4.83 -9.82 1.39
N HIS A 17 -5.40 -9.42 2.54
CA HIS A 17 -5.84 -8.05 2.76
C HIS A 17 -4.69 -7.04 2.74
N THR A 18 -3.48 -7.45 3.13
CA THR A 18 -2.29 -6.60 3.12
C THR A 18 -1.93 -6.17 1.69
N PHE A 19 -1.92 -7.10 0.74
CA PHE A 19 -1.64 -6.81 -0.66
C PHE A 19 -2.81 -6.11 -1.36
N MET A 20 -4.05 -6.56 -1.14
CA MET A 20 -5.23 -5.92 -1.73
C MET A 20 -5.35 -4.45 -1.31
N ALA A 21 -5.11 -4.14 -0.03
CA ALA A 21 -5.12 -2.76 0.45
C ALA A 21 -4.01 -1.92 -0.21
N ALA A 22 -2.82 -2.50 -0.42
CA ALA A 22 -1.71 -1.79 -1.05
C ALA A 22 -1.99 -1.46 -2.52
N GLU A 23 -2.50 -2.43 -3.28
CA GLU A 23 -2.88 -2.20 -4.68
C GLU A 23 -4.01 -1.18 -4.81
N ALA A 24 -5.03 -1.25 -3.95
CA ALA A 24 -6.12 -0.27 -3.95
C ALA A 24 -5.63 1.17 -3.71
N LEU A 25 -4.69 1.35 -2.78
CA LEU A 25 -4.08 2.65 -2.48
C LEU A 25 -3.25 3.18 -3.66
N GLU A 26 -2.46 2.32 -4.32
CA GLU A 26 -1.68 2.69 -5.50
C GLU A 26 -2.57 3.10 -6.68
N ILE A 27 -3.63 2.34 -6.95
CA ILE A 27 -4.59 2.63 -8.01
C ILE A 27 -5.27 3.98 -7.77
N GLU A 28 -5.74 4.23 -6.55
CA GLU A 28 -6.45 5.47 -6.22
C GLU A 28 -5.52 6.69 -6.25
N ALA A 29 -4.30 6.56 -5.73
CA ALA A 29 -3.30 7.62 -5.82
C ALA A 29 -2.96 7.95 -7.27
N ARG A 30 -2.80 6.92 -8.13
CA ARG A 30 -2.57 7.11 -9.56
C ARG A 30 -3.74 7.78 -10.26
N LYS A 31 -4.99 7.42 -9.91
CA LYS A 31 -6.20 8.08 -10.41
C LYS A 31 -6.28 9.55 -10.01
N ARG A 32 -5.84 9.88 -8.78
CA ARG A 32 -5.79 11.25 -8.26
C ARG A 32 -4.59 12.06 -8.76
N GLY A 33 -3.62 11.40 -9.39
CA GLY A 33 -2.37 12.03 -9.83
C GLY A 33 -1.43 12.36 -8.66
N ASP A 34 -1.58 11.66 -7.53
CA ASP A 34 -0.74 11.79 -6.34
C ASP A 34 0.38 10.73 -6.35
N TRP A 35 1.52 11.07 -5.73
CA TRP A 35 2.61 10.12 -5.54
C TRP A 35 2.38 9.35 -4.26
N ILE A 36 2.39 8.02 -4.32
CA ILE A 36 2.25 7.17 -3.15
C ILE A 36 3.35 6.10 -3.10
N LYS A 37 3.79 5.78 -1.88
CA LYS A 37 4.61 4.61 -1.59
C LYS A 37 3.96 3.78 -0.50
N VAL A 38 3.77 2.49 -0.74
CA VAL A 38 3.12 1.57 0.21
C VAL A 38 4.09 0.48 0.65
N GLU A 39 4.30 0.33 1.96
CA GLU A 39 5.03 -0.79 2.55
C GLU A 39 4.03 -1.86 3.03
N THR A 40 4.18 -3.10 2.58
CA THR A 40 3.36 -4.21 3.08
C THR A 40 4.08 -4.96 4.20
N ARG A 41 3.39 -5.10 5.34
CA ARG A 41 3.84 -5.86 6.52
C ARG A 41 2.88 -7.01 6.78
N GLY A 42 3.20 -8.17 6.22
CA GLY A 42 2.45 -9.41 6.46
C GLY A 42 3.27 -10.45 7.22
N SER A 43 2.62 -11.57 7.56
CA SER A 43 3.24 -12.74 8.20
C SER A 43 4.37 -13.37 7.37
N VAL A 44 4.41 -13.14 6.05
CA VAL A 44 5.44 -13.65 5.12
C VAL A 44 6.60 -12.64 4.91
N GLY A 45 6.65 -11.55 5.68
CA GLY A 45 7.75 -10.57 5.65
C GLY A 45 7.38 -9.21 5.08
N ARG A 46 8.39 -8.33 4.92
CA ARG A 46 8.23 -6.95 4.46
C ARG A 46 8.47 -6.87 2.95
N ARG A 47 7.55 -6.25 2.21
CA ARG A 47 7.77 -5.89 0.80
C ARG A 47 7.67 -4.37 0.66
N THR A 48 8.76 -3.75 0.25
CA THR A 48 8.80 -2.33 -0.11
C THR A 48 8.90 -2.24 -1.62
N ARG A 49 7.88 -1.70 -2.28
CA ARG A 49 7.94 -1.40 -3.72
C ARG A 49 8.01 0.11 -3.93
#